data_AF-A0A1Q2CPR0-F1
#
_entry.id   AF-A0A1Q2CPR0-F1
#
_cell.length_a   1.000
_cell.length_b   1.000
_cell.length_c   1.000
_cell.angle_alpha   90.00
_cell.angle_beta   90.00
_cell.angle_gamma   90.00
#
_symmetry.space_group_name_H-M   'P 1'
#
loop_
_entity.id
_entity.type
_entity.pdbx_description
1 polymer ?
#
loop_
_entity_poly.entity_id
_entity_poly.type
_entity_poly.pdbx_seq_one_letter_code
_entity_poly.pdbx_strand_id
1 'polypeptide(L)'
;MSTSDELTRIAQQALQAASTVAEPVERVAALAEARDRLDDAYNEALAEAVVSGYSFREVAQAARVAPNSVSPRLARSGLLASYASDEGRVAANDVTLAQRDLQQSAPDTQRLRFVPRKRSTRGRS
;
A
#
# COMPACT_ATOMS: atom_id res chain seq x y z
N MET A 1 5.94 -9.60 5.92
CA MET A 1 6.60 -8.32 6.20
C MET A 1 5.98 -7.32 5.24
N SER A 2 5.44 -6.21 5.76
CA SER A 2 4.68 -5.26 4.93
C SER A 2 5.62 -4.44 4.03
N THR A 3 5.10 -3.82 2.97
CA THR A 3 5.90 -2.93 2.12
C THR A 3 6.35 -1.70 2.92
N SER A 4 5.47 -1.16 3.77
CA SER A 4 5.78 -0.07 4.69
C SER A 4 6.91 -0.42 5.68
N ASP A 5 7.00 -1.67 6.15
CA ASP A 5 8.08 -2.15 7.04
C ASP A 5 9.44 -2.09 6.32
N GLU A 6 9.49 -2.52 5.06
CA GLU A 6 10.70 -2.49 4.24
C GLU A 6 11.15 -1.06 3.99
N LEU A 7 10.24 -0.20 3.56
CA LEU A 7 10.53 1.22 3.31
C LEU A 7 10.97 1.93 4.60
N THR A 8 10.38 1.59 5.74
CA THR A 8 10.79 2.11 7.06
C THR A 8 12.24 1.72 7.36
N ARG A 9 12.66 0.48 7.06
CA ARG A 9 14.05 0.05 7.23
C ARG A 9 14.99 0.83 6.31
N ILE A 10 14.61 1.06 5.05
CA ILE A 10 15.39 1.84 4.09
C ILE A 10 15.55 3.30 4.59
N ALA A 11 14.49 3.91 5.12
CA ALA A 11 14.54 5.24 5.70
C ALA A 11 15.47 5.30 6.93
N GLN A 12 15.42 4.28 7.81
CA GLN A 12 16.33 4.17 8.96
C GLN A 12 17.79 4.06 8.53
N GLN A 13 18.10 3.26 7.50
CA GLN A 13 19.46 3.13 6.96
C GLN A 13 19.97 4.46 6.40
N ALA A 14 19.15 5.18 5.65
CA ALA A 14 19.53 6.50 5.11
C ALA A 14 19.77 7.53 6.21
N LEU A 15 18.92 7.56 7.24
CA LEU A 15 19.10 8.44 8.40
C LEU A 15 20.40 8.10 9.16
N GLN A 16 20.68 6.80 9.33
CA GLN A 16 21.92 6.34 9.96
C GLN A 16 23.15 6.76 9.15
N ALA A 17 23.11 6.63 7.82
CA ALA A 17 24.19 7.09 6.95
C ALA A 17 24.41 8.61 7.09
N ALA A 18 23.33 9.40 7.06
CA ALA A 18 23.40 10.85 7.22
C ALA A 18 24.06 11.29 8.55
N SER A 19 23.86 10.51 9.62
CA SER A 19 24.46 10.79 10.94
C SER A 19 25.99 10.71 10.96
N THR A 20 26.59 9.98 10.02
CA THR A 20 28.04 9.79 9.90
C THR A 20 28.73 10.85 9.03
N VAL A 21 27.98 11.68 8.31
CA VAL A 21 28.53 12.69 7.39
C VAL A 21 29.06 13.89 8.16
N ALA A 22 30.36 14.17 8.03
CA ALA A 22 31.01 15.27 8.75
C ALA A 22 30.79 16.64 8.08
N GLU A 23 30.86 16.70 6.75
CA GLU A 23 30.73 17.95 5.99
C GLU A 23 29.30 18.49 6.06
N PRO A 24 29.08 19.76 6.47
CA PRO A 24 27.74 20.29 6.73
C PRO A 24 26.80 20.25 5.51
N VAL A 25 27.29 20.62 4.32
CA VAL A 25 26.46 20.66 3.10
C VAL A 25 26.12 19.25 2.63
N GLU A 26 27.06 18.31 2.72
CA GLU A 26 26.82 16.90 2.40
C GLU A 26 25.83 16.27 3.39
N ARG A 27 25.89 16.64 4.67
CA ARG A 27 24.91 16.21 5.67
C ARG A 27 23.50 16.71 5.35
N VAL A 28 23.36 17.95 4.87
CA VAL A 28 22.06 18.47 4.40
C VAL A 28 21.51 17.63 3.25
N ALA A 29 22.35 17.29 2.27
CA ALA A 29 21.94 16.44 1.14
C ALA A 29 21.53 15.02 1.61
N ALA A 30 22.32 14.40 2.50
CA ALA A 30 22.02 13.08 3.04
C ALA A 30 20.73 13.08 3.90
N LEU A 31 20.47 14.15 4.66
CA LEU A 31 19.23 14.29 5.42
C LEU A 31 18.01 14.53 4.51
N ALA A 32 18.17 15.25 3.40
CA ALA A 32 17.12 15.40 2.41
C ALA A 32 16.75 14.04 1.80
N GLU A 33 17.74 13.24 1.45
CA GLU A 33 17.55 11.88 0.95
C GLU A 33 16.85 10.96 1.97
N ALA A 34 17.23 11.04 3.25
CA ALA A 34 16.58 10.30 4.32
C ALA A 34 15.12 10.73 4.53
N ARG A 35 14.84 12.03 4.42
CA ARG A 35 13.47 12.57 4.49
C ARG A 35 12.61 12.02 3.35
N ASP A 36 13.12 12.01 2.12
CA ASP A 36 12.36 11.53 0.97
C ASP A 36 12.00 10.04 1.13
N ARG A 37 12.93 9.20 1.61
CA ARG A 37 12.64 7.79 1.96
C ARG A 37 11.64 7.63 3.09
N LEU A 38 11.70 8.50 4.10
CA LEU A 38 10.73 8.50 5.18
C LEU A 38 9.34 8.88 4.67
N ASP A 39 9.24 9.85 3.77
CA ASP A 39 7.99 10.23 3.12
C ASP A 39 7.40 9.07 2.31
N ASP A 40 8.21 8.29 1.59
CA ASP A 40 7.75 7.09 0.89
C ASP A 40 7.18 6.04 1.86
N ALA A 41 7.94 5.71 2.91
CA ALA A 41 7.50 4.77 3.95
C ALA A 41 6.20 5.24 4.62
N TYR A 42 6.10 6.54 4.88
CA TYR A 42 4.92 7.16 5.48
C TYR A 42 3.71 7.10 4.54
N ASN A 43 3.86 7.43 3.26
CA ASN A 43 2.77 7.35 2.28
C ASN A 43 2.27 5.90 2.13
N GLU A 44 3.17 4.93 2.12
CA GLU A 44 2.81 3.50 2.07
C GLU A 44 2.06 3.06 3.33
N ALA A 45 2.51 3.45 4.51
CA ALA A 45 1.82 3.13 5.77
C ALA A 45 0.39 3.74 5.84
N LEU A 46 0.19 4.95 5.30
CA LEU A 46 -1.15 5.54 5.17
C LEU A 46 -2.04 4.67 4.27
N ALA A 47 -1.51 4.20 3.14
CA ALA A 47 -2.24 3.37 2.20
C ALA A 47 -2.61 2.02 2.79
N GLU A 48 -1.68 1.35 3.47
CA GLU A 48 -1.92 0.09 4.16
C GLU A 48 -3.00 0.23 5.25
N ALA A 49 -2.99 1.31 6.02
CA ALA A 49 -4.03 1.57 7.02
C ALA A 49 -5.41 1.74 6.38
N VAL A 50 -5.50 2.55 5.32
CA VAL A 50 -6.76 2.77 4.61
C VAL A 50 -7.29 1.48 3.98
N VAL A 51 -6.44 0.69 3.33
CA VAL A 51 -6.80 -0.61 2.76
C VAL A 51 -7.21 -1.61 3.86
N SER A 52 -6.60 -1.55 5.04
CA SER A 52 -6.97 -2.36 6.20
C SER A 52 -8.33 -2.00 6.82
N GLY A 53 -8.99 -0.95 6.32
CA GLY A 53 -10.35 -0.58 6.70
C GLY A 53 -10.47 0.65 7.61
N TYR A 54 -9.36 1.31 7.95
CA TYR A 54 -9.42 2.58 8.68
C TYR A 54 -9.93 3.70 7.78
N SER A 55 -10.77 4.58 8.34
CA SER A 55 -11.29 5.73 7.60
C SER A 55 -10.21 6.79 7.36
N PHE A 56 -10.41 7.64 6.34
CA PHE A 56 -9.47 8.73 6.02
C PHE A 56 -9.33 9.70 7.21
N ARG A 57 -10.39 9.87 8.01
CA ARG A 57 -10.37 10.73 9.20
C ARG A 57 -9.52 10.12 10.31
N GLU A 58 -9.68 8.83 10.61
CA GLU A 58 -8.87 8.14 11.63
C GLU A 58 -7.39 8.14 11.25
N VAL A 59 -7.09 7.82 9.98
CA VAL A 59 -5.73 7.84 9.45
C VAL A 59 -5.14 9.24 9.53
N ALA A 60 -5.87 10.28 9.10
CA ALA A 60 -5.41 11.67 9.20
C ALA A 60 -5.14 12.11 10.65
N GLN A 61 -6.00 11.68 11.59
CA GLN A 61 -5.83 11.97 13.01
C GLN A 61 -4.56 11.31 13.57
N ALA A 62 -4.33 10.03 13.28
CA ALA A 62 -3.12 9.32 13.68
C ALA A 62 -1.86 9.98 13.09
N ALA A 63 -1.96 10.39 11.82
CA ALA A 63 -0.93 11.10 11.07
C ALA A 63 -0.69 12.56 11.51
N ARG A 64 -1.58 13.14 12.31
CA ARG A 64 -1.57 14.57 12.70
C ARG A 64 -1.56 15.51 11.48
N VAL A 65 -2.32 15.16 10.44
CA VAL A 65 -2.51 15.99 9.24
C VAL A 65 -3.98 16.30 9.04
N ALA A 66 -4.28 17.27 8.18
CA ALA A 66 -5.65 17.52 7.77
C ALA A 66 -6.17 16.35 6.90
N PRO A 67 -7.45 15.96 7.01
CA PRO A 67 -7.99 14.83 6.24
C PRO A 67 -7.84 14.97 4.72
N ASN A 68 -7.89 16.20 4.19
CA ASN A 68 -7.70 16.48 2.78
C ASN A 68 -6.25 16.29 2.28
N SER A 69 -5.29 16.14 3.19
CA SER A 69 -3.88 15.85 2.88
C SER A 69 -3.61 14.36 2.67
N VAL A 70 -4.52 13.47 3.07
CA VAL A 70 -4.32 12.02 2.95
C VAL A 70 -4.43 11.57 1.49
N SER A 71 -5.51 11.95 0.80
CA SER A 71 -5.78 11.53 -0.59
C SER A 71 -4.61 11.72 -1.59
N PRO A 72 -3.93 12.90 -1.67
CA PRO A 72 -2.78 13.04 -2.56
C PRO A 72 -1.53 12.26 -2.11
N ARG A 73 -1.44 11.88 -0.83
CA ARG A 73 -0.37 10.99 -0.33
C ARG A 73 -0.63 9.54 -0.71
N LEU A 74 -1.89 9.10 -0.65
CA LEU A 74 -2.28 7.76 -1.13
C LEU A 74 -1.92 7.58 -2.61
N ALA A 75 -2.11 8.61 -3.43
CA ALA A 75 -1.75 8.58 -4.85
C ALA A 75 -0.23 8.41 -5.12
N ARG A 76 0.62 8.64 -4.11
CA ARG A 76 2.07 8.43 -4.19
C ARG A 76 2.53 7.10 -3.59
N SER A 77 1.63 6.36 -2.95
CA SER A 77 1.94 5.04 -2.40
C SER A 77 2.00 4.00 -3.52
N GLY A 78 2.86 2.99 -3.36
CA GLY A 78 2.91 1.85 -4.27
C GLY A 78 1.58 1.10 -4.30
N LEU A 79 0.92 0.95 -3.14
CA LEU A 79 -0.34 0.20 -3.02
C LEU A 79 -1.53 0.85 -3.74
N LEU A 80 -1.62 2.19 -3.77
CA LEU A 80 -2.80 2.90 -4.28
C LEU A 80 -2.53 3.81 -5.49
N ALA A 81 -1.29 3.98 -5.94
CA ALA A 81 -0.96 4.84 -7.08
C ALA A 81 -1.72 4.46 -8.37
N SER A 82 -1.90 3.16 -8.64
CA SER A 82 -2.64 2.70 -9.83
C SER A 82 -4.13 3.01 -9.80
N TYR A 83 -4.67 3.37 -8.64
CA TYR A 83 -6.08 3.71 -8.42
C TYR A 83 -6.31 5.23 -8.34
N ALA A 84 -5.25 6.04 -8.44
CA ALA A 84 -5.38 7.48 -8.40
C ALA A 84 -6.09 8.02 -9.66
N SER A 85 -6.97 8.99 -9.45
CA SER A 85 -7.55 9.78 -10.55
C SER A 85 -6.49 10.61 -11.27
N ASP A 86 -6.82 11.14 -12.45
CA ASP A 86 -5.96 12.07 -13.20
C ASP A 86 -5.53 13.32 -12.41
N GLU A 87 -6.28 13.70 -11.37
CA GLU A 87 -5.93 14.80 -10.46
C GLU A 87 -4.91 14.42 -9.37
N GLY A 88 -4.39 13.18 -9.39
CA GLY A 88 -3.41 12.69 -8.41
C GLY A 88 -4.01 12.49 -7.01
N ARG A 89 -5.26 12.03 -6.94
CA ARG A 89 -6.02 11.81 -5.70
C ARG A 89 -6.64 10.43 -5.71
N VAL A 90 -6.76 9.84 -4.53
CA VAL A 90 -7.48 8.58 -4.29
C VAL A 90 -8.75 8.88 -3.50
N ALA A 91 -9.91 8.46 -4.01
CA ALA A 91 -11.21 8.58 -3.36
C ALA A 91 -11.61 7.28 -2.62
N ALA A 92 -12.69 7.33 -1.84
CA ALA A 92 -13.17 6.17 -1.09
C ALA A 92 -13.61 4.99 -1.98
N ASN A 93 -14.19 5.29 -3.15
CA ASN A 93 -14.56 4.27 -4.13
C ASN A 93 -13.32 3.54 -4.67
N ASP A 94 -12.25 4.28 -4.95
CA ASP A 94 -10.99 3.73 -5.45
C ASP A 94 -10.34 2.79 -4.43
N VAL A 95 -10.40 3.14 -3.14
CA VAL A 95 -9.97 2.27 -2.04
C VAL A 95 -10.80 0.99 -1.97
N THR A 96 -12.12 1.10 -2.16
CA THR A 96 -13.01 -0.07 -2.16
C THR A 96 -12.66 -1.03 -3.30
N LEU A 97 -12.32 -0.49 -4.48
CA LEU A 97 -11.84 -1.28 -5.61
C LEU A 97 -10.50 -1.95 -5.29
N ALA A 98 -9.54 -1.20 -4.74
CA ALA A 98 -8.25 -1.74 -4.33
C ALA A 98 -8.40 -2.88 -3.31
N GLN A 99 -9.24 -2.70 -2.29
CA GLN A 99 -9.55 -3.75 -1.31
C GLN A 99 -10.11 -5.01 -1.97
N ARG A 100 -11.05 -4.85 -2.91
CA ARG A 100 -11.63 -5.96 -3.66
C ARG A 100 -10.59 -6.68 -4.52
N ASP A 101 -9.76 -5.94 -5.25
CA ASP A 101 -8.73 -6.53 -6.12
C ASP A 101 -7.68 -7.29 -5.32
N LEU A 102 -7.29 -6.79 -4.14
CA LEU A 102 -6.40 -7.47 -3.20
C LEU A 102 -7.04 -8.75 -2.64
N GLN A 103 -8.33 -8.71 -2.32
CA GLN A 103 -9.08 -9.90 -1.90
C GLN A 103 -9.16 -10.97 -3.00
N GLN A 104 -9.31 -10.55 -4.26
CA GLN A 104 -9.38 -11.45 -5.42
C GLN A 104 -8.02 -11.99 -5.86
N SER A 105 -6.95 -11.24 -5.59
CA SER A 105 -5.56 -11.63 -5.90
C SER A 105 -4.97 -12.56 -4.85
N ALA A 106 -5.60 -12.71 -3.69
CA ALA A 106 -5.27 -13.78 -2.76
C ALA A 106 -5.53 -15.12 -3.47
N PRO A 107 -4.54 -16.03 -3.57
CA PRO A 107 -4.70 -17.27 -4.32
C PRO A 107 -5.87 -18.04 -3.73
N ASP A 108 -6.94 -18.15 -4.50
CA ASP A 108 -8.06 -19.02 -4.17
C ASP A 108 -7.50 -20.46 -4.11
N THR A 109 -7.26 -20.95 -2.90
CA THR A 109 -6.79 -22.32 -2.66
C THR A 109 -7.87 -23.34 -2.96
N GLN A 110 -9.09 -22.92 -3.35
CA GLN A 110 -10.09 -23.81 -3.91
C GLN A 110 -9.74 -24.14 -5.37
N ARG A 111 -8.80 -25.09 -5.52
CA ARG A 111 -8.65 -25.87 -6.74
C ARG A 111 -10.03 -26.38 -7.15
N LEU A 112 -10.58 -25.82 -8.23
CA LEU A 112 -11.79 -26.31 -8.86
C LEU A 112 -11.60 -27.79 -9.19
N ARG A 113 -12.25 -28.66 -8.42
CA ARG A 113 -12.19 -30.11 -8.64
C ARG A 113 -13.14 -30.44 -9.79
N PHE A 114 -12.57 -30.82 -10.93
CA PHE A 114 -13.35 -31.36 -12.04
C PHE A 114 -14.09 -32.62 -11.56
N VAL A 115 -15.43 -32.55 -11.48
CA VAL A 115 -16.27 -33.71 -11.16
C VAL A 115 -16.80 -34.28 -12.48
N PRO A 116 -16.32 -35.45 -12.92
CA PRO A 116 -16.85 -36.09 -14.11
C PRO A 116 -18.32 -36.46 -13.92
N ARG A 117 -19.16 -36.08 -14.89
CA ARG A 117 -20.60 -36.30 -14.86
C ARG A 117 -20.90 -37.79 -15.06
N LYS A 118 -21.51 -38.47 -14.08
CA LYS A 118 -21.94 -39.87 -14.21
C LYS A 118 -22.92 -40.01 -15.37
N ARG A 119 -22.56 -40.77 -16.42
CA ARG A 119 -23.51 -41.20 -17.45
C ARG A 119 -24.48 -42.19 -16.80
N SER A 120 -25.77 -41.86 -16.73
CA SER A 120 -26.79 -42.82 -16.35
C SER A 120 -26.91 -43.85 -17.47
N THR A 121 -26.47 -45.08 -17.21
CA THR A 121 -26.84 -46.24 -18.02
C THR A 121 -28.33 -46.48 -17.84
N ARG A 122 -29.16 -45.98 -18.77
CA ARG A 122 -30.51 -46.49 -18.95
C ARG A 122 -30.38 -47.89 -19.53
N GLY A 123 -30.66 -48.89 -18.70
CA GLY A 123 -30.94 -50.24 -19.18
C GLY A 123 -32.06 -50.19 -20.20
N ARG A 124 -31.83 -50.82 -21.35
CA ARG A 124 -32.89 -51.31 -22.21
C ARG A 124 -32.94 -52.81 -21.99
N SER A 125 -34.09 -53.22 -21.46
CA SER A 125 -34.69 -54.54 -21.52
C SER A 125 -34.82 -55.03 -22.97
#